data_AF-A0A391NDQ3-F1
#
_entry.id   AF-A0A391NDQ3-F1
#
_cell.length_a   1.000
_cell.length_b   1.000
_cell.length_c   1.000
_cell.angle_alpha   90.00
_cell.angle_beta   90.00
_cell.angle_gamma   90.00
#
_symmetry.space_group_name_H-M   'P 1'
#
loop_
_entity.id
_entity.type
_entity.pdbx_description
1 polymer ?
#
loop_
_entity_poly.entity_id
_entity_poly.type
_entity_poly.pdbx_seq_one_letter_code
_entity_poly.pdbx_strand_id
1 'polypeptide(L)' 'MGLFRLLFWIALIAAAFWLWRRLVQKKAAAKPHQTTLPMVRCAQCGVHVPQDQALQSQDRWYCSRAHLEQDSNTGGR' A
#
# COMPACT_ATOMS: atom_id res chain seq x y z
N MET A 1 -9.57 -4.16 -49.79
CA MET A 1 -8.48 -4.83 -49.05
C MET A 1 -7.76 -3.94 -48.01
N GLY A 2 -8.30 -2.77 -47.63
CA GLY A 2 -7.66 -1.86 -46.65
C GLY A 2 -8.23 -1.96 -45.23
N LEU A 3 -9.52 -2.25 -45.09
CA LEU A 3 -10.22 -2.21 -43.80
C LEU A 3 -9.77 -3.33 -42.85
N PHE A 4 -9.53 -4.54 -43.37
CA PHE A 4 -9.03 -5.67 -42.56
C PHE A 4 -7.65 -5.40 -41.96
N ARG A 5 -6.78 -4.67 -42.66
CA ARG A 5 -5.46 -4.27 -42.14
C ARG A 5 -5.62 -3.31 -40.96
N LEU A 6 -6.58 -2.39 -41.04
CA LEU A 6 -6.90 -1.45 -39.96
C LEU A 6 -7.48 -2.18 -38.73
N LEU A 7 -8.46 -3.08 -38.94
CA LEU A 7 -9.07 -3.86 -37.87
C LEU A 7 -8.05 -4.75 -37.15
N PHE A 8 -7.14 -5.38 -37.90
CA PHE A 8 -6.08 -6.21 -37.33
C PHE A 8 -5.13 -5.39 -36.44
N TRP A 9 -4.72 -4.20 -36.91
CA TRP A 9 -3.89 -3.29 -36.10
C TRP A 9 -4.60 -2.78 -34.86
N ILE A 10 -5.88 -2.42 -34.96
CA ILE A 10 -6.69 -1.97 -33.81
C ILE A 10 -6.79 -3.09 -32.76
N ALA A 11 -7.06 -4.32 -33.19
CA ALA A 11 -7.12 -5.48 -32.29
C ALA A 11 -5.77 -5.74 -31.60
N LEU A 12 -4.66 -5.63 -32.35
CA LEU A 12 -3.31 -5.82 -31.81
C LEU A 12 -2.97 -4.76 -30.74
N ILE A 13 -3.26 -3.48 -31.03
CA ILE A 13 -3.01 -2.37 -30.11
C ILE A 13 -3.90 -2.50 -28.86
N ALA A 14 -5.18 -2.85 -29.04
CA ALA A 14 -6.10 -3.06 -27.91
C ALA A 14 -5.64 -4.20 -27.01
N ALA A 15 -5.19 -5.32 -27.59
CA ALA A 15 -4.67 -6.46 -26.83
C ALA A 15 -3.40 -6.09 -26.06
N ALA A 16 -2.45 -5.39 -26.71
CA ALA A 16 -1.24 -4.91 -26.06
C ALA A 16 -1.54 -3.94 -24.91
N PHE A 17 -2.42 -2.95 -25.14
CA PHE A 17 -2.84 -1.99 -24.13
C PHE A 17 -3.57 -2.65 -22.96
N TRP A 18 -4.45 -3.62 -23.24
CA TRP A 18 -5.18 -4.35 -22.21
C TRP A 18 -4.24 -5.18 -21.34
N LEU A 19 -3.28 -5.89 -21.96
CA LEU A 19 -2.29 -6.68 -21.24
C LEU A 19 -1.39 -5.77 -20.38
N TRP A 20 -0.96 -4.63 -20.92
CA TRP A 20 -0.13 -3.69 -20.20
C TRP A 20 -0.89 -3.05 -19.02
N ARG A 21 -2.15 -2.63 -19.24
CA ARG A 21 -3.04 -2.14 -18.19
C ARG A 21 -3.24 -3.20 -17.11
N ARG A 22 -3.43 -4.48 -17.48
CA ARG A 22 -3.61 -5.58 -16.52
C ARG A 22 -2.35 -5.81 -15.67
N LEU A 23 -1.15 -5.67 -16.25
CA LEU A 23 0.10 -5.79 -15.50
C LEU A 23 0.38 -4.57 -14.61
N VAL A 24 0.06 -3.36 -15.07
CA VAL A 24 0.20 -2.12 -14.28
C VAL A 24 -0.79 -2.08 -13.11
N GLN A 25 -2.03 -2.54 -13.30
CA GLN A 25 -3.03 -2.61 -12.22
C GLN A 25 -2.62 -3.59 -11.10
N LYS A 26 -1.88 -4.66 -11.41
CA LYS A 26 -1.31 -5.55 -10.38
C LYS A 26 -0.23 -4.86 -9.53
N LYS A 27 0.50 -3.88 -10.09
CA LYS A 27 1.47 -3.07 -9.34
C LYS A 27 0.81 -1.90 -8.61
N ALA A 28 -0.32 -1.40 -9.13
CA ALA A 28 -1.11 -0.34 -8.51
C ALA A 28 -2.06 -0.82 -7.40
N ALA A 29 -2.08 -2.12 -7.08
CA ALA A 29 -2.71 -2.66 -5.87
C ALA A 29 -1.98 -2.27 -4.57
N ALA A 30 -0.90 -1.50 -4.66
CA ALA A 30 -0.39 -0.69 -3.56
C ALA A 30 -1.09 0.70 -3.52
N LYS A 31 -2.42 0.71 -3.62
CA LYS A 31 -3.24 1.86 -3.19
C LYS A 31 -3.86 1.50 -1.84
N PRO A 32 -3.80 2.42 -0.86
CA PRO A 32 -3.98 2.11 0.54
C PRO A 32 -5.37 1.49 0.69
N HIS A 33 -5.37 0.29 1.25
CA HIS A 33 -6.58 -0.40 1.57
C HIS A 33 -7.29 0.46 2.61
N GLN A 34 -8.25 1.28 2.17
CA GLN A 34 -9.28 1.87 3.03
C GLN A 34 -10.27 0.79 3.52
N THR A 35 -9.77 -0.42 3.73
CA THR A 35 -10.36 -1.28 4.75
C THR A 35 -10.16 -0.55 6.04
N THR A 36 -11.22 -0.53 6.84
CA THR A 36 -11.23 -0.27 8.27
C THR A 36 -10.02 -0.93 8.96
N LEU A 37 -8.87 -0.30 8.84
CA LEU A 37 -7.66 -0.66 9.53
C LEU A 37 -7.94 -0.30 10.98
N PRO A 38 -7.83 -1.24 11.93
CA PRO A 38 -8.02 -0.91 13.33
C PRO A 38 -7.10 0.26 13.66
N MET A 39 -7.70 1.36 14.12
CA MET A 39 -6.93 2.52 14.54
C MET A 39 -6.24 2.13 15.83
N VAL A 40 -4.92 2.02 15.78
CA VAL A 40 -4.12 1.69 16.95
C VAL A 40 -3.58 2.98 17.56
N ARG A 41 -3.54 3.02 18.89
CA ARG A 41 -3.01 4.18 19.62
C ARG A 41 -1.51 4.01 19.80
N CYS A 42 -0.74 5.02 19.42
CA CYS A 42 0.69 5.05 19.70
C CYS A 42 0.92 5.09 21.21
N ALA A 43 1.73 4.18 21.76
CA ALA A 43 2.03 4.13 23.20
C ALA A 43 2.78 5.38 23.69
N GLN A 44 3.63 5.98 22.85
CA GLN A 44 4.47 7.13 23.20
C GLN A 44 3.76 8.48 23.03
N CYS A 45 3.04 8.67 21.93
CA CYS A 45 2.41 9.97 21.60
C CYS A 45 0.90 10.00 21.84
N GLY A 46 0.26 8.85 22.06
CA GLY A 46 -1.18 8.74 22.23
C GLY A 46 -2.00 9.03 20.96
N VAL A 47 -1.35 9.25 19.81
CA VAL A 47 -2.01 9.53 18.52
C VAL A 47 -2.60 8.25 17.91
N HIS A 48 -3.78 8.36 17.30
CA HIS A 48 -4.40 7.28 16.54
C HIS A 48 -3.81 7.22 15.13
N VAL A 49 -3.24 6.07 14.78
CA VAL A 49 -2.64 5.82 13.45
C VAL A 49 -3.24 4.53 12.88
N PRO A 50 -3.49 4.47 11.56
CA PRO A 50 -3.91 3.23 10.92
C PRO A 50 -2.86 2.14 11.09
N GLN A 51 -3.32 0.92 11.42
CA GLN A 51 -2.43 -0.24 11.65
C GLN A 51 -1.42 -0.51 10.51
N ASP A 52 -1.79 -0.21 9.26
CA ASP A 52 -0.93 -0.37 8.07
C ASP A 52 0.34 0.50 8.14
N GLN A 53 0.26 1.65 8.81
CA GLN A 53 1.39 2.58 9.00
C GLN A 53 2.01 2.46 10.39
N ALA A 54 1.40 1.70 11.31
CA ALA A 54 1.89 1.56 12.66
C ALA A 54 2.91 0.41 12.74
N LEU A 55 4.03 0.66 13.40
CA LEU A 55 4.99 -0.39 13.73
C LEU A 55 4.52 -1.11 14.99
N GLN A 56 4.32 -2.42 14.88
CA GLN A 56 4.07 -3.31 16.00
C GLN A 56 5.41 -3.64 16.69
N SER A 57 5.50 -3.42 17.99
CA SER A 57 6.62 -3.90 18.82
C SER A 57 6.07 -4.61 20.04
N GLN A 58 6.31 -5.92 20.11
CA GLN A 58 5.78 -6.79 21.15
C GLN A 58 4.24 -6.68 21.21
N ASP A 59 3.70 -6.00 22.22
CA ASP A 59 2.26 -5.78 22.43
C ASP A 59 1.82 -4.32 22.20
N ARG A 60 2.75 -3.44 21.83
CA ARG A 60 2.52 -1.99 21.69
C ARG A 60 2.63 -1.54 20.23
N TRP A 61 1.92 -0.46 19.92
CA TRP A 61 1.88 0.14 18.59
C TRP A 61 2.56 1.51 18.60
N TYR A 62 3.29 1.83 17.53
CA TYR A 62 4.02 3.09 17.38
C TYR A 62 3.80 3.67 15.99
N CYS A 63 3.65 5.00 15.91
CA CYS A 63 3.47 5.67 14.62
C CYS A 63 4.77 5.81 13.80
N SER A 64 5.93 5.59 14.41
CA SER A 64 7.23 5.67 13.74
C SER A 64 8.29 4.86 14.50
N ARG A 65 9.39 4.53 13.81
CA ARG A 65 10.56 3.88 14.44
C ARG A 65 11.17 4.70 15.56
N ALA A 66 11.21 6.03 15.42
CA ALA A 66 11.74 6.93 16.43
C ALA A 66 11.02 6.75 17.78
N HIS A 67 9.69 6.59 17.77
CA HIS A 67 8.91 6.40 18.99
C HIS A 67 9.06 5.00 19.58
N LEU A 68 9.24 3.98 18.74
CA LEU A 68 9.54 2.64 19.19
C LEU A 68 10.89 2.61 19.93
N GLU A 69 11.92 3.23 19.35
CA GLU A 69 13.25 3.30 19.97
C GLU A 69 13.22 4.10 21.28
N GLN A 70 12.49 5.22 21.31
CA GLN A 70 12.30 6.02 22.53
C GLN A 70 11.61 5.25 23.66
N ASP A 71 10.54 4.50 23.37
CA ASP A 71 9.86 3.68 24.38
C ASP A 71 10.74 2.51 24.85
N SER A 72 11.47 1.86 23.93
CA SER A 72 12.42 0.79 24.26
C SER A 72 13.56 1.26 25.16
N ASN A 73 14.02 2.51 24.98
CA ASN A 73 15.06 3.11 25.81
C ASN A 73 14.52 3.52 27.19
N THR A 74 13.24 3.92 27.25
CA THR A 74 12.59 4.35 28.50
C THR A 74 12.27 3.16 29.43
N GLY A 75 11.98 1.97 28.88
CA GLY A 75 11.69 0.76 29.67
C GLY A 75 12.92 0.07 30.29
N GLY A 76 14.13 0.57 30.05
CA GLY A 76 15.39 -0.04 30.48
C GLY A 76 16.00 0.54 31.76
N ARG A 77 15.20 1.12 32.67
CA ARG A 77 15.69 1.66 33.95
C ARG A 77 14.97 1.08 35.16
#